data_AF-A0A7S3P9W4-F1
#
_entry.id   AF-A0A7S3P9W4-F1
#
_cell.length_a   1.000
_cell.length_b   1.000
_cell.length_c   1.000
_cell.angle_alpha   90.00
_cell.angle_beta   90.00
_cell.angle_gamma   90.00
#
_symmetry.space_group_name_H-M   'P 1'
#
loop_
_entity.id
_entity.type
_entity.pdbx_description
1 polymer ?
#
loop_
_entity_poly.entity_id
_entity_poly.type
_entity_poly.pdbx_seq_one_letter_code
_entity_poly.pdbx_strand_id
1 'polypeptide(L)'
;MCRLATSAESKETIGSIEGIDTLLTAMKAHIYDARVQAQAINLLSILSNHNENRWRLARNDGVRTLLDCMKHCEDHVGVQAYGCVVLAHLAVDRDAILASIMDTGGINVIMD
;
A
#
# COMPACT_ATOMS: atom_id res chain seq x y z
N MET A 1 -22.62 -14.05 8.23
CA MET A 1 -21.83 -14.95 7.36
C MET A 1 -20.55 -14.25 6.92
N CYS A 2 -19.48 -14.29 7.72
CA CYS A 2 -18.12 -14.03 7.21
C CYS A 2 -17.10 -14.49 8.26
N ARG A 3 -16.86 -15.80 8.31
CA ARG A 3 -15.80 -16.43 9.12
C ARG A 3 -14.83 -17.27 8.27
N LEU A 4 -14.83 -17.06 6.95
CA LEU A 4 -14.14 -17.94 6.01
C LEU A 4 -12.98 -17.32 5.22
N ALA A 5 -12.64 -16.04 5.39
CA ALA A 5 -11.53 -15.42 4.66
C ALA A 5 -10.29 -15.12 5.53
N THR A 6 -10.25 -15.60 6.78
CA THR A 6 -9.10 -15.37 7.65
C THR A 6 -8.13 -16.55 7.59
N SER A 7 -7.03 -16.35 6.87
CA SER A 7 -5.65 -16.71 7.25
C SER A 7 -4.88 -17.73 6.39
N ALA A 8 -5.52 -18.58 5.58
CA ALA A 8 -4.80 -19.56 4.75
C ALA A 8 -4.81 -19.21 3.27
N GLU A 9 -5.98 -18.99 2.68
CA GLU A 9 -6.13 -18.68 1.24
C GLU A 9 -5.51 -17.33 0.87
N SER A 10 -5.62 -16.34 1.78
CA SER A 10 -5.03 -15.02 1.58
C SER A 10 -3.50 -15.04 1.51
N LYS A 11 -2.80 -16.05 2.03
CA LYS A 11 -1.32 -16.05 1.99
C LYS A 11 -0.77 -16.60 0.68
N GLU A 12 -1.46 -17.54 0.03
CA GLU A 12 -0.98 -18.15 -1.22
C GLU A 12 -1.37 -17.35 -2.46
N THR A 13 -2.53 -16.66 -2.47
CA THR A 13 -2.97 -15.89 -3.65
C THR A 13 -2.26 -14.53 -3.79
N ILE A 14 -1.73 -13.97 -2.70
CA ILE A 14 -1.19 -12.59 -2.71
C ILE A 14 0.23 -12.49 -3.32
N GLY A 15 0.87 -13.61 -3.64
CA GLY A 15 2.11 -13.62 -4.41
C GLY A 15 1.93 -13.44 -5.92
N SER A 16 0.70 -13.50 -6.43
CA SER A 16 0.41 -13.40 -7.87
C SER A 16 0.03 -11.99 -8.29
N ILE A 17 0.16 -11.73 -9.57
CA ILE A 17 -0.02 -10.48 -10.32
C ILE A 17 -1.34 -9.74 -10.00
N GLU A 18 -2.37 -10.42 -9.49
CA GLU A 18 -3.68 -9.86 -9.09
C GLU A 18 -3.76 -9.42 -7.60
N GLY A 19 -2.72 -9.72 -6.82
CA GLY A 19 -2.68 -9.48 -5.37
C GLY A 19 -2.68 -8.00 -4.99
N ILE A 20 -1.97 -7.14 -5.74
CA ILE A 20 -1.89 -5.70 -5.46
C ILE A 20 -3.23 -5.01 -5.64
N ASP A 21 -3.92 -5.25 -6.76
CA ASP A 21 -5.20 -4.57 -7.05
C ASP A 21 -6.31 -5.01 -6.10
N THR A 22 -6.30 -6.31 -5.75
CA THR A 22 -7.19 -6.87 -4.73
C THR A 22 -6.91 -6.25 -3.36
N LEU A 23 -5.64 -6.10 -3.00
CA LEU A 23 -5.22 -5.51 -1.73
C LEU A 23 -5.62 -4.03 -1.64
N LEU A 24 -5.40 -3.25 -2.70
CA LEU A 24 -5.81 -1.84 -2.76
C LEU A 24 -7.34 -1.70 -2.69
N THR A 25 -8.08 -2.59 -3.34
CA THR A 25 -9.54 -2.62 -3.27
C THR A 25 -10.03 -2.92 -1.86
N ALA A 26 -9.41 -3.89 -1.18
CA ALA A 26 -9.72 -4.22 0.21
C ALA A 26 -9.40 -3.06 1.16
N MET A 27 -8.25 -2.39 0.98
CA MET A 27 -7.88 -1.21 1.77
C MET A 27 -8.89 -0.08 1.60
N LYS A 28 -9.37 0.18 0.36
CA LYS A 28 -10.41 1.18 0.09
C LYS A 28 -11.75 0.79 0.73
N ALA A 29 -12.15 -0.48 0.64
CA ALA A 29 -13.40 -0.98 1.22
C ALA A 29 -13.42 -0.94 2.76
N HIS A 30 -12.24 -1.06 3.38
CA HIS A 30 -12.07 -1.12 4.83
C HIS A 30 -11.24 0.03 5.39
N ILE A 31 -11.38 1.25 4.84
CA ILE A 31 -10.53 2.41 5.19
C ILE A 31 -10.54 2.77 6.68
N TYR A 32 -11.64 2.48 7.39
CA TYR A 32 -11.80 2.78 8.82
C TYR A 32 -11.42 1.62 9.75
N ASP A 33 -11.06 0.45 9.23
CA ASP A 33 -10.62 -0.69 10.04
C ASP A 33 -9.09 -0.68 10.16
N ALA A 34 -8.59 -0.12 11.26
CA ALA A 34 -7.16 0.00 11.53
C ALA A 34 -6.42 -1.35 11.52
N ARG A 35 -7.09 -2.46 11.87
CA ARG A 35 -6.46 -3.79 11.85
C ARG A 35 -6.28 -4.29 10.43
N VAL A 36 -7.30 -4.10 9.58
CA VAL A 36 -7.22 -4.43 8.16
C VAL A 36 -6.17 -3.56 7.47
N GLN A 37 -6.16 -2.26 7.75
CA GLN A 37 -5.14 -1.33 7.22
C GLN A 37 -3.72 -1.74 7.63
N ALA A 38 -3.48 -2.06 8.91
CA ALA A 38 -2.17 -2.49 9.39
C ALA A 38 -1.68 -3.78 8.72
N GLN A 39 -2.56 -4.77 8.56
CA GLN A 39 -2.22 -6.01 7.86
C GLN A 39 -1.95 -5.77 6.38
N ALA A 40 -2.77 -4.94 5.73
CA ALA A 40 -2.64 -4.66 4.32
C ALA A 40 -1.36 -3.89 4.00
N ILE A 41 -1.04 -2.86 4.78
CA ILE A 41 0.20 -2.08 4.66
C ILE A 41 1.44 -2.94 4.90
N ASN A 42 1.43 -3.80 5.91
CA ASN A 42 2.54 -4.71 6.16
C ASN A 42 2.77 -5.62 4.94
N LEU A 43 1.71 -6.17 4.37
CA LEU A 43 1.81 -6.99 3.16
C LEU A 43 2.29 -6.19 1.95
N LEU A 44 1.80 -4.96 1.79
CA LEU A 44 2.21 -4.05 0.73
C LEU A 44 3.72 -3.72 0.81
N SER A 45 4.26 -3.60 2.02
CA SER A 45 5.71 -3.39 2.24
C SER A 45 6.56 -4.55 1.74
N ILE A 46 6.06 -5.78 1.86
CA ILE A 46 6.72 -7.00 1.36
C ILE A 46 6.63 -7.05 -0.16
N LEU A 47 5.43 -6.83 -0.72
CA LEU A 47 5.18 -6.94 -2.15
C LEU A 47 5.90 -5.84 -2.97
N SER A 48 6.02 -4.64 -2.42
CA SER A 48 6.71 -3.50 -3.05
C SER A 48 8.22 -3.71 -3.23
N ASN A 49 8.80 -4.75 -2.66
CA ASN A 49 10.18 -5.13 -2.94
C ASN A 49 10.40 -5.60 -4.40
N HIS A 50 9.33 -5.99 -5.10
CA HIS A 50 9.39 -6.40 -6.50
C HIS A 50 9.06 -5.25 -7.46
N ASN A 51 9.89 -5.05 -8.49
CA ASN A 51 9.75 -3.94 -9.45
C ASN A 51 8.35 -3.90 -10.09
N GLU A 52 7.82 -5.03 -10.57
CA GLU A 52 6.50 -5.06 -11.22
C GLU A 52 5.38 -4.55 -10.28
N ASN A 53 5.43 -4.92 -9.01
CA ASN A 53 4.46 -4.47 -8.00
C ASN A 53 4.59 -2.97 -7.72
N ARG A 54 5.81 -2.42 -7.74
CA ARG A 54 6.02 -0.98 -7.63
C ARG A 54 5.40 -0.21 -8.78
N TRP A 55 5.58 -0.68 -10.01
CA TRP A 55 4.97 -0.09 -11.20
C TRP A 55 3.43 -0.11 -11.13
N ARG A 56 2.84 -1.20 -10.63
CA ARG A 56 1.38 -1.29 -10.42
C ARG A 56 0.89 -0.34 -9.34
N LEU A 57 1.59 -0.29 -8.20
CA LEU A 57 1.31 0.65 -7.11
C LEU A 57 1.33 2.11 -7.58
N ALA A 58 2.27 2.46 -8.45
CA ALA A 58 2.38 3.80 -9.00
C ALA A 58 1.25 4.17 -9.98
N ARG A 59 0.71 3.19 -10.73
CA ARG A 59 -0.35 3.41 -11.74
C ARG A 59 -1.79 3.29 -11.22
N ASN A 60 -2.05 2.51 -10.17
CA ASN A 60 -3.41 2.12 -9.77
C ASN A 60 -3.95 2.87 -8.53
N ASP A 61 -3.77 4.19 -8.43
CA ASP A 61 -4.06 4.98 -7.21
C ASP A 61 -3.39 4.42 -5.94
N GLY A 62 -2.36 3.58 -6.09
CA GLY A 62 -1.78 2.85 -4.97
C GLY A 62 -1.06 3.78 -4.00
N VAL A 63 -0.36 4.79 -4.52
CA VAL A 63 0.25 5.86 -3.72
C VAL A 63 -0.80 6.63 -2.93
N ARG A 64 -1.92 7.00 -3.57
CA ARG A 64 -3.01 7.70 -2.88
C ARG A 64 -3.63 6.84 -1.77
N THR A 65 -3.89 5.58 -2.05
CA THR A 65 -4.46 4.63 -1.09
C THR A 65 -3.53 4.41 0.10
N LEU A 66 -2.23 4.33 -0.14
CA LEU A 66 -1.18 4.27 0.89
C LEU A 66 -1.21 5.49 1.80
N LEU A 67 -1.23 6.69 1.21
CA LEU A 67 -1.27 7.95 1.96
C LEU A 67 -2.57 8.10 2.75
N ASP A 68 -3.71 7.75 2.16
CA ASP A 68 -5.02 7.77 2.83
C ASP A 68 -5.03 6.81 4.03
N CYS A 69 -4.45 5.61 3.88
CA CYS A 69 -4.28 4.66 4.97
C CYS A 69 -3.39 5.23 6.10
N MET A 70 -2.22 5.79 5.76
CA MET A 70 -1.32 6.39 6.75
C MET A 70 -2.00 7.56 7.47
N LYS A 71 -2.85 8.33 6.79
CA LYS A 71 -3.61 9.43 7.41
C LYS A 71 -4.70 8.93 8.36
N HIS A 72 -5.46 7.90 7.97
CA HIS A 72 -6.52 7.34 8.83
C HIS A 72 -5.96 6.55 10.01
N CYS A 73 -4.74 6.06 9.91
CA CYS A 73 -4.03 5.32 10.95
C CYS A 73 -2.80 6.09 11.45
N GLU A 74 -2.91 7.41 11.64
CA GLU A 74 -1.78 8.27 12.00
C GLU A 74 -1.11 7.86 13.32
N ASP A 75 -1.89 7.45 14.32
CA ASP A 75 -1.39 6.98 15.61
C ASP A 75 -0.83 5.54 15.59
N HIS A 76 -1.02 4.80 14.48
CA HIS A 76 -0.59 3.42 14.39
C HIS A 76 0.86 3.31 13.89
N VAL A 77 1.82 3.26 14.82
CA VAL A 77 3.26 3.20 14.55
C VAL A 77 3.64 2.19 13.46
N GLY A 78 3.05 0.98 13.50
CA GLY A 78 3.31 -0.05 12.48
C GLY A 78 2.89 0.38 11.07
N VAL A 79 1.75 1.06 10.92
CA VAL A 79 1.26 1.55 9.62
C VAL A 79 2.19 2.62 9.09
N GLN A 80 2.64 3.54 9.96
CA GLN A 80 3.59 4.59 9.55
C GLN A 80 4.93 3.99 9.11
N ALA A 81 5.49 3.08 9.91
CA ALA A 81 6.78 2.45 9.59
C ALA A 81 6.75 1.69 8.26
N TYR A 82 5.77 0.81 8.07
CA TYR A 82 5.63 0.04 6.84
C TYR A 82 5.21 0.92 5.65
N GLY A 83 4.39 1.95 5.89
CA GLY A 83 4.02 2.93 4.87
C GLY A 83 5.24 3.66 4.31
N CYS A 84 6.13 4.11 5.19
CA CYS A 84 7.41 4.71 4.79
C CYS A 84 8.30 3.72 4.01
N VAL A 85 8.32 2.44 4.37
CA VAL A 85 9.05 1.40 3.61
C VAL A 85 8.51 1.29 2.19
N VAL A 86 7.18 1.25 2.01
CA VAL A 86 6.56 1.24 0.67
C VAL A 86 6.94 2.49 -0.11
N LEU A 87 6.85 3.68 0.49
CA LEU A 87 7.26 4.94 -0.14
C LEU A 87 8.74 4.93 -0.55
N ALA A 88 9.62 4.40 0.29
CA ALA A 88 11.04 4.27 0.00
C ALA A 88 11.30 3.30 -1.16
N HIS A 89 10.63 2.14 -1.19
CA HIS A 89 10.71 1.20 -2.30
C HIS A 89 10.27 1.85 -3.60
N LEU A 90 9.16 2.58 -3.57
CA LEU A 90 8.68 3.34 -4.71
C LEU A 90 9.76 4.36 -5.15
N ALA A 91 10.30 5.18 -4.26
CA ALA A 91 11.29 6.22 -4.62
C ALA A 91 12.54 5.73 -5.38
N VAL A 92 12.87 4.43 -5.33
CA VAL A 92 14.00 3.84 -6.07
C VAL A 92 13.76 3.81 -7.58
N ASP A 93 12.53 3.63 -8.06
CA ASP A 93 12.18 3.65 -9.49
C ASP A 93 11.75 5.06 -9.94
N ARG A 94 12.74 5.94 -10.14
CA ARG A 94 12.55 7.38 -10.41
C ARG A 94 11.62 7.70 -11.58
N ASP A 95 11.58 6.87 -12.61
CA ASP A 95 10.89 7.19 -13.87
C ASP A 95 9.37 6.97 -13.81
N ALA A 96 8.90 6.05 -12.97
CA ALA A 96 7.48 5.75 -12.79
C ALA A 96 6.75 6.77 -11.91
N ILE A 97 7.51 7.35 -10.98
CA ILE A 97 6.99 7.88 -9.73
C ILE A 97 7.01 9.39 -9.69
N LEU A 98 7.97 10.02 -10.36
CA LEU A 98 7.95 11.47 -10.52
C LEU A 98 6.65 11.94 -11.18
N ALA A 99 6.13 11.21 -12.18
CA ALA A 99 4.86 11.57 -12.82
C ALA A 99 3.65 11.46 -11.86
N SER A 100 3.58 10.39 -11.05
CA SER A 100 2.43 10.13 -10.16
C SER A 100 2.47 10.91 -8.84
N ILE A 101 3.66 11.11 -8.26
CA ILE A 101 3.85 11.90 -7.02
C ILE A 101 3.72 13.40 -7.29
N MET A 102 4.15 13.90 -8.46
CA MET A 102 3.95 15.32 -8.82
C MET A 102 2.46 15.66 -8.97
N ASP A 103 1.65 14.75 -9.51
CA ASP A 103 0.20 14.97 -9.67
C ASP A 103 -0.60 14.83 -8.36
N THR A 104 -0.09 14.09 -7.37
CA THR A 104 -0.81 13.83 -6.10
C THR A 104 -0.47 14.79 -4.96
N GLY A 105 0.40 15.78 -5.19
CA GLY A 105 0.78 16.78 -4.17
C GLY A 105 1.62 16.21 -3.01
N GLY A 106 2.14 14.98 -3.15
CA GLY A 106 2.86 14.25 -2.10
C GLY A 106 4.26 14.78 -1.77
N ILE A 107 4.75 15.78 -2.50
CA ILE A 107 6.08 16.39 -2.31
C ILE A 107 6.28 16.97 -0.89
N ASN A 108 5.21 17.36 -0.19
CA ASN A 108 5.33 17.86 1.19
C ASN A 108 5.49 16.77 2.27
N VAL A 109 5.35 15.48 1.95
CA VAL A 109 5.42 14.40 2.96
C VAL A 109 6.80 13.76 3.04
N ILE A 110 7.63 13.91 1.99
CA ILE A 110 8.94 13.23 1.90
C ILE A 110 10.11 14.17 2.24
N MET A 111 9.88 15.50 2.32
CA MET A 111 10.96 16.50 2.45
C MET A 111 11.02 17.24 3.80
N ASP A 112 10.21 16.85 4.79
CA ASP A 112 10.37 17.24 6.22
C ASP A 112 10.89 16.05 7.04
#